data_AF-A0A961B547-F1
#
_entry.id   AF-A0A961B547-F1
#
_cell.length_a   1.000
_cell.length_b   1.000
_cell.length_c   1.000
_cell.angle_alpha   90.00
_cell.angle_beta   90.00
_cell.angle_gamma   90.00
#
_symmetry.space_group_name_H-M   'P 1'
#
loop_
_entity.id
_entity.type
_entity.pdbx_description
1 polymer ?
#
loop_
_entity_poly.entity_id
_entity_poly.type
_entity_poly.pdbx_seq_one_letter_code
_entity_poly.pdbx_strand_id
1 'polypeptide(L)'
;LEAADALEYLLHYPYGCVEQTTSSLLPWLTTQNMRHALPGLDKTDAEIRDAIGAGVARLLSMQTDGGGLGYWPGASEPILWGSAYGGMGLVLAKRAGAEVPDDRLSPLWDYLSKSLRNTAAVKDSNDLYNRCLAAYTLALAGRGEPGYHDILHRNRERLTPDGRSLLALAMLETAGAHPEEAIRGRVAEILAPDAKTPEFHSPWHRPVYATAAQLLAWSRFDPASKRADDLASELIGAPRTRAAFGSTYINSWAFRALAEYDSAVSRAREGAVCRVKFGDETREMRFGDEPGGQQLTFEFDGDRRAAPPTLEVDRDGARVYAHVEVETQPAGFEFEAENKGFGIERTYHRIDAEGNVEPAGVFEVGDLVLVTLHLSIPDGERVNYLAVDDPMPSIFEAVNPEFKSQAAGNREGYKGDWKRLYCHYRELRTDRALFFCDYLYKGGDYAVEYLARVVAPGEATAPPAKIEAMYEPERHGLSATTRVVAKPLQLGASGKVARADLARP
;
A
#
# COMPACT_ATOMS: atom_id res chain seq x y z
N LEU A 1 15.34 -9.09 -5.26
CA LEU A 1 16.13 -7.84 -5.18
C LEU A 1 15.61 -6.78 -6.15
N GLU A 2 15.31 -7.08 -7.41
CA GLU A 2 14.75 -6.09 -8.38
C GLU A 2 13.40 -5.44 -7.99
N ALA A 3 12.70 -6.01 -7.00
CA ALA A 3 11.48 -5.44 -6.44
C ALA A 3 11.63 -5.16 -4.93
N ALA A 4 12.88 -4.94 -4.45
CA ALA A 4 13.15 -4.61 -3.05
C ALA A 4 12.58 -3.24 -2.70
N ASP A 5 12.71 -2.24 -3.57
CA ASP A 5 12.04 -0.94 -3.46
C ASP A 5 10.51 -1.07 -3.30
N ALA A 6 9.90 -1.94 -4.11
CA ALA A 6 8.49 -2.24 -4.05
C ALA A 6 8.11 -2.94 -2.73
N LEU A 7 8.94 -3.88 -2.27
CA LEU A 7 8.77 -4.55 -0.98
C LEU A 7 8.86 -3.56 0.18
N GLU A 8 9.93 -2.76 0.26
CA GLU A 8 10.13 -1.77 1.31
C GLU A 8 8.99 -0.75 1.34
N TYR A 9 8.53 -0.31 0.16
CA TYR A 9 7.35 0.54 0.04
C TYR A 9 6.09 -0.12 0.61
N LEU A 10 5.85 -1.41 0.32
CA LEU A 10 4.70 -2.15 0.85
C LEU A 10 4.76 -2.32 2.36
N LEU A 11 5.95 -2.62 2.92
CA LEU A 11 6.12 -2.86 4.35
C LEU A 11 5.98 -1.60 5.20
N HIS A 12 6.35 -0.44 4.64
CA HIS A 12 6.35 0.83 5.36
C HIS A 12 5.20 1.77 4.96
N TYR A 13 4.30 1.35 4.06
CA TYR A 13 3.19 2.20 3.64
C TYR A 13 2.28 2.53 4.84
N PRO A 14 2.02 3.82 5.12
CA PRO A 14 1.47 4.23 6.42
C PRO A 14 -0.05 4.04 6.54
N TYR A 15 -0.76 3.85 5.42
CA TYR A 15 -2.22 3.79 5.37
C TYR A 15 -2.73 2.34 5.27
N GLY A 16 -4.01 2.13 5.60
CA GLY A 16 -4.58 0.79 5.75
C GLY A 16 -6.01 0.64 5.25
N CYS A 17 -6.29 1.06 4.01
CA CYS A 17 -7.53 0.66 3.32
C CYS A 17 -7.46 -0.82 2.90
N VAL A 18 -8.55 -1.36 2.35
CA VAL A 18 -8.62 -2.77 1.91
C VAL A 18 -7.52 -3.12 0.90
N GLU A 19 -7.20 -2.20 -0.02
CA GLU A 19 -6.15 -2.38 -1.01
C GLU A 19 -4.79 -2.48 -0.34
N GLN A 20 -4.44 -1.49 0.47
CA GLN A 20 -3.11 -1.38 1.11
C GLN A 20 -2.85 -2.52 2.07
N THR A 21 -3.85 -2.84 2.89
CA THR A 21 -3.75 -3.95 3.85
C THR A 21 -3.50 -5.26 3.11
N THR A 22 -4.21 -5.50 2.00
CA THR A 22 -3.99 -6.69 1.16
C THR A 22 -2.60 -6.68 0.54
N SER A 23 -2.21 -5.56 -0.09
CA SER A 23 -0.94 -5.41 -0.80
C SER A 23 0.26 -5.60 0.14
N SER A 24 0.22 -5.05 1.36
CA SER A 24 1.26 -5.23 2.38
C SER A 24 1.29 -6.64 2.97
N LEU A 25 0.17 -7.38 2.93
CA LEU A 25 0.13 -8.78 3.34
C LEU A 25 0.79 -9.71 2.33
N LEU A 26 0.63 -9.46 1.02
CA LEU A 26 1.04 -10.41 -0.02
C LEU A 26 2.51 -10.85 0.07
N PRO A 27 3.51 -9.97 0.33
CA PRO A 27 4.89 -10.41 0.46
C PRO A 27 5.10 -11.52 1.51
N TRP A 28 4.48 -11.37 2.69
CA TRP A 28 4.55 -12.35 3.78
C TRP A 28 3.93 -13.70 3.42
N LEU A 29 2.99 -13.70 2.48
CA LEU A 29 2.19 -14.87 2.12
C LEU A 29 2.75 -15.62 0.89
N THR A 30 3.36 -14.91 -0.05
CA THR A 30 3.75 -15.49 -1.34
C THR A 30 5.25 -15.69 -1.52
N THR A 31 6.09 -15.25 -0.57
CA THR A 31 7.56 -15.30 -0.72
C THR A 31 8.29 -15.87 0.48
N GLN A 32 7.63 -16.75 1.26
CA GLN A 32 8.20 -17.33 2.48
C GLN A 32 9.50 -18.12 2.24
N ASN A 33 9.59 -18.81 1.10
CA ASN A 33 10.79 -19.54 0.67
C ASN A 33 11.94 -18.62 0.21
N MET A 34 11.68 -17.32 0.03
CA MET A 34 12.65 -16.32 -0.43
C MET A 34 13.04 -15.31 0.67
N ARG A 35 12.52 -15.48 1.89
CA ARG A 35 12.69 -14.50 2.99
C ARG A 35 14.14 -14.16 3.30
N HIS A 36 15.01 -15.17 3.28
CA HIS A 36 16.44 -15.00 3.59
C HIS A 36 17.19 -14.17 2.54
N ALA A 37 16.61 -14.02 1.36
CA ALA A 37 17.16 -13.19 0.29
C ALA A 37 16.60 -11.76 0.28
N LEU A 38 15.69 -11.43 1.22
CA LEU A 38 14.96 -10.18 1.26
C LEU A 38 15.00 -9.62 2.70
N PRO A 39 15.92 -8.69 3.00
CA PRO A 39 16.14 -8.21 4.37
C PRO A 39 14.87 -7.74 5.09
N GLY A 40 13.95 -7.06 4.40
CA GLY A 40 12.66 -6.64 4.96
C GLY A 40 11.77 -7.80 5.44
N LEU A 41 11.93 -9.01 4.88
CA LEU A 41 11.19 -10.22 5.23
C LEU A 41 11.98 -11.22 6.10
N ASP A 42 13.28 -10.99 6.32
CA ASP A 42 14.11 -11.82 7.20
C ASP A 42 13.80 -11.50 8.68
N LYS A 43 12.59 -11.90 9.09
CA LYS A 43 12.03 -11.73 10.43
C LYS A 43 11.82 -13.09 11.09
N THR A 44 11.68 -13.09 12.41
CA THR A 44 11.35 -14.31 13.14
C THR A 44 9.95 -14.81 12.75
N ASP A 45 9.72 -16.12 12.86
CA ASP A 45 8.39 -16.69 12.57
C ASP A 45 7.28 -16.07 13.44
N ALA A 46 7.62 -15.58 14.64
CA ALA A 46 6.67 -14.89 15.52
C ALA A 46 6.28 -13.53 14.95
N GLU A 47 7.25 -12.70 14.56
CA GLU A 47 6.98 -11.38 13.95
C GLU A 47 6.17 -11.52 12.66
N ILE A 48 6.46 -12.54 11.84
CA ILE A 48 5.72 -12.82 10.61
C ILE A 48 4.26 -13.19 10.93
N ARG A 49 4.04 -14.08 11.91
CA ARG A 49 2.68 -14.44 12.34
C ARG A 49 1.91 -13.24 12.87
N ASP A 50 2.55 -12.37 13.64
CA ASP A 50 1.93 -11.16 14.19
C ASP A 50 1.57 -10.19 13.06
N ALA A 51 2.45 -9.98 12.08
CA ALA A 51 2.18 -9.15 10.90
C ALA A 51 1.01 -9.69 10.06
N ILE A 52 0.99 -11.00 9.79
CA ILE A 52 -0.13 -11.64 9.07
C ILE A 52 -1.42 -11.54 9.87
N GLY A 53 -1.38 -11.81 11.18
CA GLY A 53 -2.53 -11.73 12.07
C GLY A 53 -3.14 -10.32 12.13
N ALA A 54 -2.30 -9.29 12.22
CA ALA A 54 -2.72 -7.90 12.20
C ALA A 54 -3.40 -7.53 10.87
N GLY A 55 -2.82 -7.95 9.74
CA GLY A 55 -3.42 -7.73 8.42
C GLY A 55 -4.76 -8.45 8.24
N VAL A 56 -4.85 -9.72 8.66
CA VAL A 56 -6.11 -10.50 8.64
C VAL A 56 -7.18 -9.80 9.49
N ALA A 57 -6.86 -9.41 10.72
CA ALA A 57 -7.79 -8.71 11.60
C ALA A 57 -8.25 -7.39 10.98
N ARG A 58 -7.34 -6.66 10.35
CA ARG A 58 -7.64 -5.40 9.66
C ARG A 58 -8.58 -5.62 8.46
N LEU A 59 -8.33 -6.60 7.60
CA LEU A 59 -9.24 -6.91 6.49
C LEU A 59 -10.63 -7.33 6.98
N LEU A 60 -10.70 -8.17 8.01
CA LEU A 60 -11.98 -8.60 8.59
C LEU A 60 -12.74 -7.45 9.27
N SER A 61 -12.07 -6.39 9.71
CA SER A 61 -12.73 -5.18 10.23
C SER A 61 -13.44 -4.36 9.15
N MET A 62 -13.17 -4.63 7.87
CA MET A 62 -13.79 -3.98 6.71
C MET A 62 -14.97 -4.78 6.15
N GLN A 63 -15.27 -5.95 6.71
CA GLN A 63 -16.39 -6.76 6.26
C GLN A 63 -17.71 -6.11 6.64
N THR A 64 -18.62 -6.01 5.66
CA THR A 64 -19.95 -5.42 5.84
C THR A 64 -20.99 -6.50 6.12
N ASP A 65 -22.20 -6.09 6.53
CA ASP A 65 -23.34 -7.00 6.74
C ASP A 65 -23.73 -7.77 5.45
N GLY A 66 -23.35 -7.25 4.27
CA GLY A 66 -23.52 -7.91 2.98
C GLY A 66 -22.53 -9.05 2.72
N GLY A 67 -21.58 -9.30 3.63
CA GLY A 67 -20.55 -10.35 3.56
C GLY A 67 -19.28 -9.95 2.81
N GLY A 68 -19.36 -8.98 1.89
CA GLY A 68 -18.20 -8.40 1.19
C GLY A 68 -17.37 -7.46 2.07
N LEU A 69 -16.27 -6.94 1.52
CA LEU A 69 -15.41 -5.95 2.16
C LEU A 69 -15.70 -4.56 1.59
N GLY A 70 -15.80 -3.56 2.46
CA GLY A 70 -15.77 -2.15 2.11
C GLY A 70 -14.34 -1.62 1.97
N TYR A 71 -14.21 -0.34 1.61
CA TYR A 71 -12.89 0.27 1.37
C TYR A 71 -12.13 0.58 2.67
N TRP A 72 -12.86 1.03 3.70
CA TRP A 72 -12.36 1.33 5.04
C TRP A 72 -13.16 0.56 6.10
N PRO A 73 -12.61 0.38 7.33
CA PRO A 73 -13.37 -0.17 8.44
C PRO A 73 -14.63 0.65 8.73
N GLY A 74 -15.74 -0.03 9.04
CA GLY A 74 -17.03 0.62 9.30
C GLY A 74 -17.82 1.03 8.06
N ALA A 75 -17.36 0.68 6.85
CA ALA A 75 -18.15 0.85 5.63
C ALA A 75 -19.46 0.04 5.69
N SER A 76 -20.56 0.63 5.23
CA SER A 76 -21.87 -0.05 5.17
C SER A 76 -22.04 -0.90 3.91
N GLU A 77 -21.42 -0.49 2.80
CA GLU A 77 -21.57 -1.14 1.50
C GLU A 77 -20.26 -1.81 1.08
N PRO A 78 -20.31 -3.07 0.62
CA PRO A 78 -19.13 -3.74 0.09
C PRO A 78 -18.80 -3.23 -1.32
N ILE A 79 -17.53 -3.25 -1.66
CA ILE A 79 -17.05 -3.00 -3.03
C ILE A 79 -16.55 -4.31 -3.64
N LEU A 80 -17.00 -4.65 -4.86
CA LEU A 80 -16.67 -5.95 -5.48
C LEU A 80 -15.16 -6.15 -5.61
N TRP A 81 -14.47 -5.14 -6.14
CA TRP A 81 -13.02 -5.20 -6.32
C TRP A 81 -12.28 -5.37 -5.00
N GLY A 82 -12.61 -4.57 -3.97
CA GLY A 82 -11.98 -4.68 -2.64
C GLY A 82 -12.30 -6.00 -1.95
N SER A 83 -13.52 -6.51 -2.13
CA SER A 83 -13.93 -7.83 -1.63
C SER A 83 -13.15 -8.96 -2.29
N ALA A 84 -12.94 -8.90 -3.61
CA ALA A 84 -12.18 -9.90 -4.33
C ALA A 84 -10.69 -9.83 -3.95
N TYR A 85 -10.11 -8.63 -3.95
CA TYR A 85 -8.70 -8.46 -3.61
C TYR A 85 -8.39 -8.79 -2.15
N GLY A 86 -9.16 -8.25 -1.20
CA GLY A 86 -9.01 -8.61 0.22
C GLY A 86 -9.34 -10.08 0.50
N GLY A 87 -10.31 -10.66 -0.22
CA GLY A 87 -10.57 -12.09 -0.21
C GLY A 87 -9.37 -12.91 -0.66
N MET A 88 -8.64 -12.46 -1.69
CA MET A 88 -7.40 -13.07 -2.13
C MET A 88 -6.34 -13.04 -1.01
N GLY A 89 -6.18 -11.92 -0.30
CA GLY A 89 -5.29 -11.83 0.85
C GLY A 89 -5.67 -12.82 1.96
N LEU A 90 -6.96 -12.87 2.33
CA LEU A 90 -7.47 -13.75 3.38
C LEU A 90 -7.31 -15.25 3.05
N VAL A 91 -7.58 -15.66 1.81
CA VAL A 91 -7.40 -17.06 1.42
C VAL A 91 -5.93 -17.47 1.35
N LEU A 92 -5.05 -16.57 0.89
CA LEU A 92 -3.61 -16.82 0.91
C LEU A 92 -3.06 -16.88 2.34
N ALA A 93 -3.56 -16.04 3.25
CA ALA A 93 -3.24 -16.11 4.67
C ALA A 93 -3.63 -17.46 5.27
N LYS A 94 -4.84 -17.95 4.98
CA LYS A 94 -5.30 -19.27 5.42
C LYS A 94 -4.41 -20.39 4.86
N ARG A 95 -4.02 -20.33 3.57
CA ARG A 95 -3.11 -21.30 2.95
C ARG A 95 -1.70 -21.28 3.56
N ALA A 96 -1.26 -20.12 4.03
CA ALA A 96 0.01 -19.95 4.76
C ALA A 96 -0.08 -20.38 6.25
N GLY A 97 -1.22 -20.92 6.69
CA GLY A 97 -1.41 -21.44 8.05
C GLY A 97 -1.90 -20.42 9.07
N ALA A 98 -2.29 -19.21 8.66
CA ALA A 98 -2.88 -18.23 9.56
C ALA A 98 -4.31 -18.62 9.97
N GLU A 99 -4.69 -18.28 11.20
CA GLU A 99 -6.06 -18.46 11.68
C GLU A 99 -6.98 -17.42 11.03
N VAL A 100 -7.88 -17.89 10.16
CA VAL A 100 -8.90 -17.05 9.52
C VAL A 100 -10.27 -17.71 9.74
N PRO A 101 -11.20 -17.07 10.47
CA PRO A 101 -12.46 -17.70 10.85
C PRO A 101 -13.37 -18.04 9.64
N ASP A 102 -13.81 -19.29 9.54
CA ASP A 102 -14.60 -19.80 8.40
C ASP A 102 -16.01 -19.23 8.32
N ASP A 103 -16.58 -18.86 9.47
CA ASP A 103 -17.86 -18.14 9.59
C ASP A 103 -17.77 -16.73 9.01
N ARG A 104 -16.58 -16.12 9.00
CA ARG A 104 -16.31 -14.83 8.36
C ARG A 104 -16.02 -14.98 6.86
N LEU A 105 -15.34 -16.06 6.45
CA LEU A 105 -15.00 -16.31 5.05
C LEU A 105 -16.21 -16.75 4.21
N SER A 106 -17.12 -17.55 4.77
CA SER A 106 -18.25 -18.08 4.01
C SER A 106 -19.16 -16.98 3.41
N PRO A 107 -19.58 -15.93 4.16
CA PRO A 107 -20.33 -14.81 3.60
C PRO A 107 -19.59 -14.06 2.50
N LEU A 108 -18.26 -13.93 2.59
CA LEU A 108 -17.44 -13.28 1.57
C LEU A 108 -17.45 -14.08 0.26
N TRP A 109 -17.30 -15.41 0.32
CA TRP A 109 -17.40 -16.26 -0.85
C TRP A 109 -18.79 -16.22 -1.49
N ASP A 110 -19.84 -16.21 -0.67
CA ASP A 110 -21.21 -16.08 -1.15
C ASP A 110 -21.44 -14.73 -1.85
N TYR A 111 -20.88 -13.65 -1.31
CA TYR A 111 -20.90 -12.33 -1.94
C TYR A 111 -20.20 -12.35 -3.31
N LEU A 112 -18.98 -12.90 -3.40
CA LEU A 112 -18.22 -12.97 -4.65
C LEU A 112 -18.94 -13.83 -5.70
N SER A 113 -19.45 -15.00 -5.32
CA SER A 113 -20.23 -15.89 -6.22
C SER A 113 -21.50 -15.20 -6.72
N LYS A 114 -22.25 -14.50 -5.84
CA LYS A 114 -23.41 -13.69 -6.25
C LYS A 114 -23.02 -12.59 -7.23
N SER A 115 -21.87 -11.94 -7.04
CA SER A 115 -21.38 -10.90 -7.94
C SER A 115 -21.00 -11.41 -9.33
N LEU A 116 -20.72 -12.72 -9.50
CA LEU A 116 -20.52 -13.32 -10.82
C LEU A 116 -21.83 -13.52 -11.61
N ARG A 117 -23.00 -13.41 -10.97
CA ARG A 117 -24.28 -13.52 -11.68
C ARG A 117 -24.42 -12.44 -12.75
N ASN A 118 -25.11 -12.77 -13.84
CA ASN A 118 -25.32 -11.89 -14.99
C ASN A 118 -24.05 -11.47 -15.77
N THR A 119 -22.89 -12.11 -15.53
CA THR A 119 -21.63 -11.79 -16.25
C THR A 119 -21.80 -11.80 -17.78
N ALA A 120 -22.68 -12.65 -18.32
CA ALA A 120 -22.93 -12.73 -19.76
C ALA A 120 -23.48 -11.43 -20.37
N ALA A 121 -24.18 -10.60 -19.59
CA ALA A 121 -24.76 -9.34 -20.03
C ALA A 121 -23.83 -8.13 -19.82
N VAL A 122 -22.75 -8.30 -19.05
CA VAL A 122 -21.85 -7.22 -18.69
C VAL A 122 -21.11 -6.72 -19.91
N LYS A 123 -21.06 -5.40 -20.04
CA LYS A 123 -20.42 -4.74 -21.17
C LYS A 123 -19.17 -3.96 -20.87
N ASP A 124 -19.07 -3.51 -19.63
CA ASP A 124 -17.97 -2.71 -19.16
C ASP A 124 -16.77 -3.60 -18.84
N SER A 125 -15.60 -3.23 -19.37
CA SER A 125 -14.37 -4.00 -19.19
C SER A 125 -13.88 -3.97 -17.74
N ASN A 126 -14.18 -2.90 -16.98
CA ASN A 126 -13.78 -2.78 -15.59
C ASN A 126 -14.62 -3.69 -14.69
N ASP A 127 -15.94 -3.80 -14.93
CA ASP A 127 -16.80 -4.77 -14.26
C ASP A 127 -16.36 -6.21 -14.59
N LEU A 128 -16.06 -6.51 -15.86
CA LEU A 128 -15.52 -7.81 -16.25
C LEU A 128 -14.19 -8.13 -15.57
N TYR A 129 -13.29 -7.14 -15.46
CA TYR A 129 -12.03 -7.28 -14.72
C TYR A 129 -12.28 -7.64 -13.24
N ASN A 130 -13.17 -6.92 -12.56
CA ASN A 130 -13.53 -7.20 -11.16
C ASN A 130 -14.08 -8.62 -10.99
N ARG A 131 -14.85 -9.10 -11.96
CA ARG A 131 -15.38 -10.47 -12.00
C ARG A 131 -14.30 -11.51 -12.27
N CYS A 132 -13.28 -11.20 -13.09
CA CYS A 132 -12.12 -12.08 -13.25
C CYS A 132 -11.32 -12.20 -11.94
N LEU A 133 -11.14 -11.09 -11.21
CA LEU A 133 -10.49 -11.11 -9.89
C LEU A 133 -11.31 -11.91 -8.88
N ALA A 134 -12.64 -11.75 -8.87
CA ALA A 134 -13.54 -12.53 -8.02
C ALA A 134 -13.48 -14.04 -8.36
N ALA A 135 -13.49 -14.40 -9.64
CA ALA A 135 -13.36 -15.78 -10.09
C ALA A 135 -12.01 -16.39 -9.67
N TYR A 136 -10.91 -15.63 -9.80
CA TYR A 136 -9.60 -16.07 -9.34
C TYR A 136 -9.55 -16.27 -7.83
N THR A 137 -10.14 -15.35 -7.07
CA THR A 137 -10.21 -15.43 -5.61
C THR A 137 -11.02 -16.65 -5.15
N LEU A 138 -12.15 -16.92 -5.80
CA LEU A 138 -12.95 -18.12 -5.54
C LEU A 138 -12.19 -19.40 -5.89
N ALA A 139 -11.43 -19.40 -7.00
CA ALA A 139 -10.57 -20.54 -7.35
C ALA A 139 -9.50 -20.79 -6.28
N LEU A 140 -8.83 -19.74 -5.79
CA LEU A 140 -7.90 -19.84 -4.66
C LEU A 140 -8.59 -20.36 -3.38
N ALA A 141 -9.88 -20.06 -3.18
CA ALA A 141 -10.65 -20.58 -2.06
C ALA A 141 -11.10 -22.05 -2.23
N GLY A 142 -10.68 -22.72 -3.30
CA GLY A 142 -11.14 -24.08 -3.62
C GLY A 142 -12.62 -24.12 -4.06
N ARG A 143 -13.16 -22.97 -4.46
CA ARG A 143 -14.56 -22.75 -4.86
C ARG A 143 -14.65 -22.25 -6.30
N GLY A 144 -13.73 -22.71 -7.15
CA GLY A 144 -13.72 -22.34 -8.57
C GLY A 144 -15.06 -22.62 -9.24
N GLU A 145 -15.50 -21.69 -10.10
CA GLU A 145 -16.80 -21.80 -10.78
C GLU A 145 -16.60 -21.88 -12.32
N PRO A 146 -16.29 -23.08 -12.88
CA PRO A 146 -16.00 -23.25 -14.31
C PRO A 146 -17.06 -22.67 -15.25
N GLY A 147 -18.34 -22.70 -14.86
CA GLY A 147 -19.43 -22.10 -15.65
C GLY A 147 -19.26 -20.59 -15.87
N TYR A 148 -18.74 -19.86 -14.89
CA TYR A 148 -18.41 -18.44 -15.08
C TYR A 148 -17.08 -18.23 -15.79
N HIS A 149 -16.12 -19.15 -15.65
CA HIS A 149 -14.91 -19.13 -16.47
C HIS A 149 -15.28 -19.23 -17.96
N ASP A 150 -16.27 -20.06 -18.31
CA ASP A 150 -16.79 -20.18 -19.68
C ASP A 150 -17.48 -18.92 -20.18
N ILE A 151 -18.25 -18.26 -19.32
CA ILE A 151 -18.89 -16.98 -19.67
C ILE A 151 -17.83 -15.89 -19.89
N LEU A 152 -16.83 -15.78 -19.00
CA LEU A 152 -15.75 -14.80 -19.12
C LEU A 152 -14.88 -15.07 -20.35
N HIS A 153 -14.56 -16.33 -20.64
CA HIS A 153 -13.83 -16.73 -21.83
C HIS A 153 -14.57 -16.40 -23.13
N ARG A 154 -15.90 -16.58 -23.17
CA ARG A 154 -16.71 -16.13 -24.32
C ARG A 154 -16.66 -14.61 -24.50
N ASN A 155 -16.49 -13.85 -23.42
CA ASN A 155 -16.33 -12.40 -23.43
C ASN A 155 -14.86 -11.92 -23.57
N ARG A 156 -13.91 -12.81 -23.89
CA ARG A 156 -12.46 -12.50 -23.88
C ARG A 156 -12.01 -11.29 -24.69
N GLU A 157 -12.69 -10.97 -25.79
CA GLU A 157 -12.39 -9.79 -26.62
C GLU A 157 -12.59 -8.46 -25.87
N ARG A 158 -13.29 -8.51 -24.73
CA ARG A 158 -13.65 -7.36 -23.89
C ARG A 158 -12.87 -7.34 -22.59
N LEU A 159 -12.07 -8.38 -22.34
CA LEU A 159 -11.21 -8.45 -21.17
C LEU A 159 -9.92 -7.69 -21.46
N THR A 160 -9.51 -6.89 -20.50
CA THR A 160 -8.19 -6.25 -20.50
C THR A 160 -7.09 -7.31 -20.34
N PRO A 161 -5.83 -7.02 -20.68
CA PRO A 161 -4.75 -8.01 -20.59
C PRO A 161 -4.59 -8.63 -19.19
N ASP A 162 -4.77 -7.81 -18.15
CA ASP A 162 -4.84 -8.24 -16.75
C ASP A 162 -6.10 -9.05 -16.43
N GLY A 163 -7.28 -8.68 -16.96
CA GLY A 163 -8.49 -9.49 -16.81
C GLY A 163 -8.36 -10.88 -17.46
N ARG A 164 -7.72 -10.95 -18.64
CA ARG A 164 -7.37 -12.22 -19.33
C ARG A 164 -6.42 -13.07 -18.48
N SER A 165 -5.42 -12.43 -17.87
CA SER A 165 -4.44 -13.08 -16.99
C SER A 165 -5.09 -13.62 -15.71
N LEU A 166 -5.98 -12.84 -15.08
CA LEU A 166 -6.75 -13.28 -13.92
C LEU A 166 -7.67 -14.45 -14.25
N LEU A 167 -8.33 -14.44 -15.42
CA LEU A 167 -9.13 -15.59 -15.87
C LEU A 167 -8.27 -16.83 -16.11
N ALA A 168 -7.10 -16.67 -16.73
CA ALA A 168 -6.14 -17.77 -16.92
C ALA A 168 -5.73 -18.38 -15.57
N LEU A 169 -5.37 -17.53 -14.60
CA LEU A 169 -5.03 -17.95 -13.25
C LEU A 169 -6.20 -18.67 -12.56
N ALA A 170 -7.43 -18.17 -12.69
CA ALA A 170 -8.62 -18.84 -12.17
C ALA A 170 -8.83 -20.22 -12.79
N MET A 171 -8.67 -20.35 -14.11
CA MET A 171 -8.80 -21.62 -14.82
C MET A 171 -7.73 -22.63 -14.41
N LEU A 172 -6.48 -22.19 -14.28
CA LEU A 172 -5.36 -23.03 -13.84
C LEU A 172 -5.53 -23.48 -12.39
N GLU A 173 -5.89 -22.55 -11.50
CA GLU A 173 -6.08 -22.83 -10.07
C GLU A 173 -7.23 -23.83 -9.85
N THR A 174 -8.36 -23.68 -10.56
CA THR A 174 -9.48 -24.63 -10.49
C THR A 174 -9.13 -26.00 -11.07
N ALA A 175 -8.28 -26.06 -12.09
CA ALA A 175 -7.86 -27.31 -12.70
C ALA A 175 -6.78 -28.05 -11.88
N GLY A 176 -6.05 -27.33 -11.02
CA GLY A 176 -4.98 -27.89 -10.20
C GLY A 176 -3.67 -28.12 -10.96
N ALA A 177 -2.80 -28.98 -10.42
CA ALA A 177 -1.42 -29.14 -10.89
C ALA A 177 -1.30 -29.74 -12.31
N HIS A 178 -2.30 -30.49 -12.77
CA HIS A 178 -2.29 -31.18 -14.06
C HIS A 178 -3.55 -30.86 -14.86
N PRO A 179 -3.69 -29.63 -15.39
CA PRO A 179 -4.85 -29.24 -16.18
C PRO A 179 -4.94 -30.08 -17.45
N GLU A 180 -6.16 -30.53 -17.78
CA GLU A 180 -6.45 -31.23 -19.04
C GLU A 180 -6.09 -30.37 -20.27
N GLU A 181 -5.78 -31.02 -21.38
CA GLU A 181 -5.38 -30.34 -22.63
C GLU A 181 -6.42 -29.33 -23.12
N ALA A 182 -7.72 -29.61 -22.90
CA ALA A 182 -8.80 -28.69 -23.23
C ALA A 182 -8.72 -27.38 -22.41
N ILE A 183 -8.37 -27.47 -21.12
CA ILE A 183 -8.17 -26.29 -20.27
C ILE A 183 -6.89 -25.56 -20.68
N ARG A 184 -5.80 -26.30 -20.92
CA ARG A 184 -4.52 -25.73 -21.39
C ARG A 184 -4.69 -24.96 -22.71
N GLY A 185 -5.42 -25.52 -23.67
CA GLY A 185 -5.70 -24.86 -24.95
C GLY A 185 -6.48 -23.54 -24.79
N ARG A 186 -7.45 -23.51 -23.88
CA ARG A 186 -8.21 -22.28 -23.57
C ARG A 186 -7.38 -21.25 -22.81
N VAL A 187 -6.49 -21.70 -21.92
CA VAL A 187 -5.53 -20.82 -21.25
C VAL A 187 -4.52 -20.24 -22.26
N ALA A 188 -4.06 -21.04 -23.23
CA ALA A 188 -3.23 -20.53 -24.32
C ALA A 188 -3.97 -19.49 -25.17
N GLU A 189 -5.24 -19.73 -25.49
CA GLU A 189 -6.07 -18.78 -26.26
C GLU A 189 -6.25 -17.45 -25.50
N ILE A 190 -6.51 -17.50 -24.19
CA ILE A 190 -6.76 -16.28 -23.41
C ILE A 190 -5.48 -15.45 -23.21
N LEU A 191 -4.31 -16.11 -23.05
CA LEU A 191 -3.01 -15.47 -22.85
C LEU A 191 -2.31 -15.04 -24.14
N ALA A 192 -2.81 -15.47 -25.30
CA ALA A 192 -2.26 -15.05 -26.59
C ALA A 192 -2.33 -13.51 -26.72
N PRO A 193 -1.25 -12.85 -27.20
CA PRO A 193 -1.24 -11.41 -27.41
C PRO A 193 -2.37 -10.95 -28.34
N ASP A 194 -3.09 -9.92 -27.94
CA ASP A 194 -4.21 -9.36 -28.70
C ASP A 194 -4.19 -7.84 -28.62
N ALA A 195 -3.81 -7.18 -29.71
CA ALA A 195 -3.70 -5.73 -29.79
C ALA A 195 -5.07 -5.00 -29.73
N LYS A 196 -6.18 -5.74 -29.75
CA LYS A 196 -7.54 -5.17 -29.69
C LYS A 196 -8.12 -5.18 -28.28
N THR A 197 -7.38 -5.65 -27.27
CA THR A 197 -7.87 -5.62 -25.89
C THR A 197 -8.16 -4.19 -25.45
N PRO A 198 -9.27 -3.95 -24.74
CA PRO A 198 -9.51 -2.67 -24.12
C PRO A 198 -8.42 -2.35 -23.09
N GLU A 199 -8.17 -1.06 -22.89
CA GLU A 199 -7.35 -0.56 -21.79
C GLU A 199 -8.21 -0.42 -20.53
N PHE A 200 -7.65 -0.78 -19.37
CA PHE A 200 -8.24 -0.45 -18.08
C PHE A 200 -7.71 0.91 -17.65
N HIS A 201 -8.62 1.82 -17.29
CA HIS A 201 -8.24 3.13 -16.74
C HIS A 201 -8.76 3.26 -15.31
N SER A 202 -7.84 3.28 -14.36
CA SER A 202 -8.12 3.58 -12.95
C SER A 202 -6.90 4.22 -12.30
N PRO A 203 -7.05 5.10 -11.28
CA PRO A 203 -5.91 5.71 -10.60
C PRO A 203 -4.86 4.71 -10.11
N TRP A 204 -5.27 3.53 -9.63
CA TRP A 204 -4.37 2.49 -9.09
C TRP A 204 -3.87 1.48 -10.12
N HIS A 205 -4.23 1.61 -11.40
CA HIS A 205 -3.84 0.70 -12.48
C HIS A 205 -2.98 1.42 -13.52
N ARG A 206 -1.91 0.75 -13.94
CA ARG A 206 -0.99 1.19 -14.99
C ARG A 206 -0.58 -0.01 -15.85
N PRO A 207 -0.04 0.19 -17.07
CA PRO A 207 0.44 -0.90 -17.93
C PRO A 207 1.41 -1.87 -17.24
N VAL A 208 2.18 -1.39 -16.25
CA VAL A 208 3.08 -2.20 -15.43
C VAL A 208 2.32 -3.30 -14.67
N TYR A 209 1.12 -3.02 -14.16
CA TYR A 209 0.30 -4.06 -13.51
C TYR A 209 -0.17 -5.13 -14.51
N ALA A 210 -0.59 -4.73 -15.72
CA ALA A 210 -0.96 -5.69 -16.75
C ALA A 210 0.22 -6.60 -17.13
N THR A 211 1.44 -6.08 -17.13
CA THR A 211 2.67 -6.85 -17.34
C THR A 211 2.91 -7.84 -16.19
N ALA A 212 2.76 -7.39 -14.94
CA ALA A 212 2.89 -8.26 -13.76
C ALA A 212 1.84 -9.39 -13.74
N ALA A 213 0.57 -9.08 -14.02
CA ALA A 213 -0.49 -10.08 -14.08
C ALA A 213 -0.23 -11.12 -15.18
N GLN A 214 0.21 -10.68 -16.37
CA GLN A 214 0.61 -11.58 -17.45
C GLN A 214 1.81 -12.44 -17.06
N LEU A 215 2.84 -11.87 -16.45
CA LEU A 215 4.01 -12.61 -15.99
C LEU A 215 3.61 -13.70 -15.00
N LEU A 216 2.75 -13.38 -14.04
CA LEU A 216 2.25 -14.35 -13.06
C LEU A 216 1.50 -15.51 -13.75
N ALA A 217 0.63 -15.20 -14.71
CA ALA A 217 -0.12 -16.21 -15.46
C ALA A 217 0.80 -17.08 -16.33
N TRP A 218 1.75 -16.49 -17.03
CA TRP A 218 2.73 -17.22 -17.84
C TRP A 218 3.67 -18.08 -16.99
N SER A 219 4.09 -17.59 -15.82
CA SER A 219 4.92 -18.37 -14.87
C SER A 219 4.20 -19.64 -14.38
N ARG A 220 2.87 -19.60 -14.27
CA ARG A 220 2.05 -20.77 -13.91
C ARG A 220 1.72 -21.67 -15.10
N PHE A 221 1.61 -21.11 -16.31
CA PHE A 221 1.18 -21.84 -17.50
C PHE A 221 2.34 -22.53 -18.24
N ASP A 222 3.39 -21.76 -18.53
CA ASP A 222 4.59 -22.15 -19.26
C ASP A 222 5.77 -21.21 -18.91
N PRO A 223 6.43 -21.43 -17.75
CA PRO A 223 7.49 -20.55 -17.24
C PRO A 223 8.77 -20.55 -18.09
N ALA A 224 8.98 -21.57 -18.93
CA ALA A 224 10.14 -21.66 -19.82
C ALA A 224 9.91 -20.95 -21.17
N SER A 225 8.72 -20.39 -21.39
CA SER A 225 8.39 -19.69 -22.63
C SER A 225 9.20 -18.40 -22.78
N LYS A 226 9.55 -18.06 -24.03
CA LYS A 226 10.13 -16.75 -24.36
C LYS A 226 9.24 -15.59 -23.88
N ARG A 227 7.91 -15.78 -23.87
CA ARG A 227 6.98 -14.74 -23.44
C ARG A 227 7.11 -14.44 -21.93
N ALA A 228 7.30 -15.46 -21.09
CA ALA A 228 7.58 -15.25 -19.67
C ALA A 228 8.87 -14.44 -19.47
N ASP A 229 9.93 -14.77 -20.21
CA ASP A 229 11.22 -14.08 -20.16
C ASP A 229 11.11 -12.60 -20.61
N ASP A 230 10.38 -12.36 -21.70
CA ASP A 230 10.13 -11.01 -22.22
C ASP A 230 9.35 -10.17 -21.20
N LEU A 231 8.32 -10.74 -20.57
CA LEU A 231 7.51 -10.06 -19.55
C LEU A 231 8.31 -9.78 -18.26
N ALA A 232 9.16 -10.71 -17.83
CA ALA A 232 10.04 -10.50 -16.69
C ALA A 232 11.03 -9.35 -16.97
N SER A 233 11.61 -9.34 -18.17
CA SER A 233 12.54 -8.28 -18.59
C SER A 233 11.83 -6.92 -18.73
N GLU A 234 10.62 -6.90 -19.28
CA GLU A 234 9.78 -5.69 -19.37
C GLU A 234 9.43 -5.14 -17.99
N LEU A 235 9.02 -6.01 -17.05
CA LEU A 235 8.68 -5.61 -15.70
C LEU A 235 9.90 -5.10 -14.92
N ILE A 236 11.05 -5.78 -15.01
CA ILE A 236 12.28 -5.34 -14.34
C ILE A 236 12.75 -3.99 -14.92
N GLY A 237 12.67 -3.82 -16.24
CA GLY A 237 13.02 -2.57 -16.93
C GLY A 237 11.98 -1.46 -16.81
N ALA A 238 10.85 -1.69 -16.13
CA ALA A 238 9.80 -0.68 -15.98
C ALA A 238 10.30 0.51 -15.14
N PRO A 239 9.91 1.75 -15.51
CA PRO A 239 10.35 2.95 -14.81
C PRO A 239 9.91 2.93 -13.34
N ARG A 240 10.82 3.33 -12.45
CA ARG A 240 10.55 3.44 -11.02
C ARG A 240 10.35 4.90 -10.60
N THR A 241 9.45 5.12 -9.65
CA THR A 241 9.23 6.40 -8.98
C THR A 241 9.55 6.26 -7.49
N ARG A 242 9.30 7.31 -6.67
CA ARG A 242 9.34 7.20 -5.20
C ARG A 242 8.38 6.13 -4.66
N ALA A 243 7.39 5.72 -5.43
CA ALA A 243 6.46 4.64 -5.10
C ALA A 243 6.79 3.32 -5.82
N ALA A 244 8.06 3.11 -6.16
CA ALA A 244 8.54 1.97 -6.95
C ALA A 244 7.78 1.86 -8.28
N PHE A 245 6.93 0.85 -8.46
CA PHE A 245 6.11 0.68 -9.66
C PHE A 245 4.85 1.57 -9.72
N GLY A 246 4.64 2.43 -8.72
CA GLY A 246 3.69 3.54 -8.76
C GLY A 246 2.60 3.50 -7.68
N SER A 247 2.25 2.32 -7.17
CA SER A 247 1.29 2.17 -6.06
C SER A 247 1.51 0.87 -5.30
N THR A 248 0.97 0.79 -4.08
CA THR A 248 0.87 -0.45 -3.29
C THR A 248 0.29 -1.60 -4.11
N TYR A 249 -0.76 -1.35 -4.88
CA TYR A 249 -1.39 -2.37 -5.70
C TYR A 249 -0.43 -2.93 -6.75
N ILE A 250 0.17 -2.05 -7.55
CA ILE A 250 1.09 -2.46 -8.62
C ILE A 250 2.32 -3.14 -8.03
N ASN A 251 2.86 -2.59 -6.94
CA ASN A 251 4.03 -3.11 -6.24
C ASN A 251 3.82 -4.56 -5.78
N SER A 252 2.68 -4.85 -5.17
CA SER A 252 2.40 -6.19 -4.65
C SER A 252 2.25 -7.24 -5.76
N TRP A 253 1.59 -6.90 -6.87
CA TRP A 253 1.48 -7.78 -8.03
C TRP A 253 2.81 -7.97 -8.76
N ALA A 254 3.57 -6.89 -8.95
CA ALA A 254 4.89 -6.97 -9.57
C ALA A 254 5.85 -7.82 -8.75
N PHE A 255 5.91 -7.58 -7.43
CA PHE A 255 6.71 -8.37 -6.50
C PHE A 255 6.32 -9.85 -6.53
N ARG A 256 5.01 -10.15 -6.44
CA ARG A 256 4.50 -11.53 -6.51
C ARG A 256 4.81 -12.20 -7.84
N ALA A 257 4.64 -11.51 -8.97
CA ALA A 257 4.89 -12.06 -10.29
C ALA A 257 6.37 -12.40 -10.50
N LEU A 258 7.28 -11.50 -10.06
CA LEU A 258 8.72 -11.74 -10.12
C LEU A 258 9.15 -12.89 -9.20
N ALA A 259 8.57 -12.99 -8.01
CA ALA A 259 8.85 -14.09 -7.08
C ALA A 259 8.38 -15.44 -7.61
N GLU A 260 7.20 -15.49 -8.23
CA GLU A 260 6.68 -16.70 -8.87
C GLU A 260 7.55 -17.10 -10.07
N TYR A 261 7.90 -16.14 -10.93
CA TYR A 261 8.79 -16.38 -12.06
C TYR A 261 10.14 -16.92 -11.60
N ASP A 262 10.77 -16.27 -10.61
CA ASP A 262 12.06 -16.70 -10.04
C ASP A 262 11.96 -18.12 -9.47
N SER A 263 10.90 -18.43 -8.72
CA SER A 263 10.63 -19.79 -8.20
C SER A 263 10.49 -20.83 -9.30
N ALA A 264 9.93 -20.46 -10.46
CA ALA A 264 9.75 -21.37 -11.58
C ALA A 264 11.04 -21.61 -12.39
N VAL A 265 11.98 -20.66 -12.39
CA VAL A 265 13.20 -20.72 -13.23
C VAL A 265 14.52 -20.83 -12.46
N SER A 266 14.52 -20.73 -11.11
CA SER A 266 15.73 -20.66 -10.28
C SER A 266 16.70 -21.84 -10.46
N ARG A 267 16.19 -23.03 -10.79
CA ARG A 267 17.05 -24.20 -11.09
C ARG A 267 18.01 -23.96 -12.25
N ALA A 268 17.65 -23.10 -13.21
CA ALA A 268 18.50 -22.81 -14.36
C ALA A 268 19.77 -22.02 -14.00
N ARG A 269 19.82 -21.34 -12.85
CA ARG A 269 20.99 -20.58 -12.39
C ARG A 269 21.88 -21.36 -11.39
N GLU A 270 21.51 -22.57 -11.01
CA GLU A 270 22.25 -23.39 -10.03
C GLU A 270 23.72 -23.54 -10.41
N GLY A 271 24.64 -23.00 -9.60
CA GLY A 271 26.08 -23.10 -9.81
C GLY A 271 26.70 -21.94 -10.60
N ALA A 272 25.91 -20.94 -11.02
CA ALA A 272 26.43 -19.70 -11.59
C ALA A 272 27.22 -18.88 -10.55
N VAL A 273 28.36 -18.31 -10.94
CA VAL A 273 29.13 -17.38 -10.11
C VAL A 273 29.09 -16.00 -10.72
N CYS A 274 28.74 -15.03 -9.89
CA CYS A 274 28.77 -13.61 -10.23
C CYS A 274 29.88 -12.92 -9.45
N ARG A 275 30.75 -12.18 -10.16
CA ARG A 275 31.81 -11.36 -9.57
C ARG A 275 31.38 -9.89 -9.64
N VAL A 276 31.32 -9.23 -8.49
CA VAL A 276 31.01 -7.80 -8.39
C VAL A 276 32.27 -7.08 -7.94
N LYS A 277 32.68 -6.09 -8.71
CA LYS A 277 33.81 -5.21 -8.38
C LYS A 277 33.32 -3.80 -8.10
N PHE A 278 33.75 -3.22 -6.99
CA PHE A 278 33.50 -1.82 -6.63
C PHE A 278 34.77 -1.22 -6.01
N GLY A 279 35.35 -0.21 -6.69
CA GLY A 279 36.69 0.28 -6.35
C GLY A 279 37.76 -0.81 -6.52
N ASP A 280 38.54 -1.03 -5.46
CA ASP A 280 39.58 -2.06 -5.41
C ASP A 280 39.08 -3.40 -4.82
N GLU A 281 37.84 -3.45 -4.35
CA GLU A 281 37.24 -4.67 -3.81
C GLU A 281 36.52 -5.46 -4.90
N THR A 282 36.79 -6.77 -4.95
CA THR A 282 36.01 -7.74 -5.73
C THR A 282 35.42 -8.76 -4.78
N ARG A 283 34.12 -9.01 -4.89
CA ARG A 283 33.40 -10.02 -4.12
C ARG A 283 32.65 -10.96 -5.07
N GLU A 284 32.44 -12.19 -4.65
CA GLU A 284 31.76 -13.21 -5.45
C GLU A 284 30.44 -13.64 -4.79
N MET A 285 29.44 -13.94 -5.61
CA MET A 285 28.17 -14.58 -5.25
C MET A 285 28.05 -15.88 -6.03
N ARG A 286 27.62 -16.95 -5.37
CA ARG A 286 27.38 -18.25 -6.02
C ARG A 286 25.92 -18.63 -5.84
N PHE A 287 25.18 -18.71 -6.93
CA PHE A 287 23.75 -19.02 -6.90
C PHE A 287 23.52 -20.53 -6.76
N GLY A 288 22.59 -20.89 -5.88
CA GLY A 288 22.05 -22.24 -5.76
C GLY A 288 20.85 -22.46 -6.67
N ASP A 289 20.14 -23.57 -6.47
CA ASP A 289 18.89 -23.92 -7.13
C ASP A 289 17.64 -23.29 -6.47
N GLU A 290 17.79 -22.78 -5.25
CA GLU A 290 16.73 -22.09 -4.51
C GLU A 290 16.38 -20.71 -5.13
N PRO A 291 15.10 -20.29 -5.06
CA PRO A 291 14.68 -18.94 -5.42
C PRO A 291 15.23 -17.89 -4.44
N GLY A 292 15.27 -16.64 -4.89
CA GLY A 292 15.84 -15.52 -4.17
C GLY A 292 17.03 -14.87 -4.89
N GLY A 293 17.72 -14.00 -4.16
CA GLY A 293 18.94 -13.33 -4.61
C GLY A 293 20.01 -13.41 -3.53
N GLN A 294 21.17 -12.87 -3.83
CA GLN A 294 22.23 -12.63 -2.85
C GLN A 294 22.54 -11.16 -2.81
N GLN A 295 22.88 -10.65 -1.63
CA GLN A 295 23.26 -9.26 -1.42
C GLN A 295 24.75 -9.19 -1.08
N LEU A 296 25.43 -8.21 -1.67
CA LEU A 296 26.78 -7.82 -1.30
C LEU A 296 26.75 -6.35 -0.88
N THR A 297 27.26 -6.07 0.31
CA THR A 297 27.40 -4.70 0.82
C THR A 297 28.84 -4.24 0.71
N PHE A 298 29.05 -3.07 0.13
CA PHE A 298 30.35 -2.40 0.07
C PHE A 298 30.26 -1.10 0.87
N GLU A 299 31.18 -0.91 1.82
CA GLU A 299 31.25 0.34 2.59
C GLU A 299 32.12 1.36 1.84
N PHE A 300 31.68 2.63 1.83
CA PHE A 300 32.45 3.74 1.27
C PHE A 300 32.24 5.02 2.09
N ASP A 301 33.25 5.88 2.09
CA ASP A 301 33.36 7.11 2.90
C ASP A 301 32.84 8.37 2.16
N GLY A 302 32.15 8.19 1.03
CA GLY A 302 31.57 9.30 0.26
C GLY A 302 32.54 10.04 -0.68
N ASP A 303 33.86 9.95 -0.48
CA ASP A 303 34.89 10.63 -1.31
C ASP A 303 35.53 9.72 -2.37
N ARG A 304 35.00 8.50 -2.54
CA ARG A 304 35.46 7.62 -3.60
C ARG A 304 34.88 8.07 -4.94
N ARG A 305 35.77 8.59 -5.80
CA ARG A 305 35.61 8.55 -7.27
C ARG A 305 35.63 7.08 -7.76
N ALA A 306 34.74 6.24 -7.25
CA ALA A 306 34.63 4.87 -7.70
C ALA A 306 34.00 4.88 -9.10
N ALA A 307 34.64 4.22 -10.05
CA ALA A 307 33.95 3.79 -11.25
C ALA A 307 32.67 3.02 -10.83
N PRO A 308 31.58 3.10 -11.61
CA PRO A 308 30.36 2.36 -11.30
C PRO A 308 30.69 0.87 -11.10
N PRO A 309 29.99 0.17 -10.19
CA PRO A 309 30.25 -1.24 -9.93
C PRO A 309 30.11 -2.05 -11.23
N THR A 310 31.00 -3.00 -11.44
CA THR A 310 30.96 -3.90 -12.61
C THR A 310 30.55 -5.29 -12.17
N LEU A 311 29.69 -5.93 -12.96
CA LEU A 311 29.20 -7.30 -12.75
C LEU A 311 29.69 -8.21 -13.89
N GLU A 312 30.34 -9.31 -13.53
CA GLU A 312 30.72 -10.39 -14.44
C GLU A 312 30.02 -11.68 -14.03
N VAL A 313 29.47 -12.43 -15.00
CA VAL A 313 28.80 -13.72 -14.78
C VAL A 313 29.60 -14.80 -15.52
N ASP A 314 30.02 -15.85 -14.82
CA ASP A 314 30.96 -16.85 -15.34
C ASP A 314 30.31 -17.97 -16.18
N ARG A 315 28.99 -17.90 -16.38
CA ARG A 315 28.21 -18.97 -17.00
C ARG A 315 27.23 -18.45 -18.04
N ASP A 316 27.43 -18.90 -19.28
CA ASP A 316 26.49 -18.66 -20.36
C ASP A 316 25.13 -19.34 -20.08
N GLY A 317 24.06 -18.58 -20.26
CA GLY A 317 22.68 -19.03 -20.03
C GLY A 317 22.20 -18.94 -18.57
N ALA A 318 23.06 -18.57 -17.61
CA ALA A 318 22.61 -18.23 -16.27
C ALA A 318 21.83 -16.91 -16.30
N ARG A 319 20.57 -16.95 -15.82
CA ARG A 319 19.68 -15.79 -15.78
C ARG A 319 19.88 -15.06 -14.46
N VAL A 320 20.59 -13.95 -14.49
CA VAL A 320 20.87 -13.12 -13.31
C VAL A 320 20.45 -11.68 -13.58
N TYR A 321 19.74 -11.09 -12.62
CA TYR A 321 19.38 -9.67 -12.59
C TYR A 321 20.12 -9.01 -11.42
N ALA A 322 20.45 -7.73 -11.54
CA ALA A 322 21.21 -7.00 -10.52
C ALA A 322 20.67 -5.59 -10.29
N HIS A 323 20.55 -5.24 -9.01
CA HIS A 323 20.14 -3.94 -8.51
C HIS A 323 21.24 -3.37 -7.60
N VAL A 324 21.45 -2.05 -7.64
CA VAL A 324 22.42 -1.34 -6.81
C VAL A 324 21.69 -0.24 -6.05
N GLU A 325 21.76 -0.32 -4.72
CA GLU A 325 21.21 0.68 -3.81
C GLU A 325 22.34 1.42 -3.09
N VAL A 326 22.14 2.72 -2.85
CA VAL A 326 23.08 3.57 -2.11
C VAL A 326 22.32 4.24 -0.98
N GLU A 327 22.60 3.83 0.25
CA GLU A 327 22.04 4.43 1.46
C GLU A 327 23.00 5.49 2.04
N THR A 328 22.44 6.62 2.48
CA THR A 328 23.19 7.65 3.21
C THR A 328 22.35 8.13 4.39
N GLN A 329 22.98 8.48 5.51
CA GLN A 329 22.31 9.01 6.69
C GLN A 329 22.75 10.46 6.95
N PRO A 330 21.98 11.46 6.49
CA PRO A 330 22.36 12.86 6.65
C PRO A 330 21.99 13.39 8.05
N ALA A 331 22.60 14.49 8.47
CA ALA A 331 22.14 15.23 9.66
C ALA A 331 20.71 15.78 9.43
N GLY A 332 19.92 15.91 10.50
CA GLY A 332 18.49 16.23 10.45
C GLY A 332 18.13 17.36 9.48
N PHE A 333 17.12 17.13 8.64
CA PHE A 333 16.68 18.06 7.61
C PHE A 333 15.53 18.94 8.10
N GLU A 334 15.64 20.24 7.84
CA GLU A 334 14.48 21.12 7.77
C GLU A 334 13.93 21.08 6.34
N PHE A 335 12.64 20.82 6.20
CA PHE A 335 11.94 20.85 4.92
C PHE A 335 11.23 22.18 4.75
N GLU A 336 11.47 22.81 3.60
CA GLU A 336 10.64 23.90 3.10
C GLU A 336 9.30 23.36 2.61
N ALA A 337 8.29 24.24 2.54
CA ALA A 337 7.01 23.87 1.96
C ALA A 337 7.17 23.50 0.47
N GLU A 338 6.48 22.46 0.04
CA GLU A 338 6.53 21.95 -1.33
C GLU A 338 5.12 21.84 -1.89
N ASN A 339 4.91 22.28 -3.13
CA ASN A 339 3.67 22.10 -3.87
C ASN A 339 3.97 21.38 -5.20
N LYS A 340 3.56 20.12 -5.29
CA LYS A 340 3.59 19.28 -6.50
C LYS A 340 2.16 18.98 -6.95
N GLY A 341 1.33 20.00 -7.04
CA GLY A 341 -0.06 19.91 -7.47
C GLY A 341 -1.06 20.13 -6.34
N PHE A 342 -0.66 19.97 -5.08
CA PHE A 342 -1.46 20.31 -3.91
C PHE A 342 -0.67 21.20 -2.95
N GLY A 343 -1.35 22.15 -2.31
CA GLY A 343 -0.79 22.96 -1.22
C GLY A 343 -1.29 22.48 0.14
N ILE A 344 -0.43 22.55 1.15
CA ILE A 344 -0.81 22.31 2.55
C ILE A 344 -0.05 23.27 3.48
N GLU A 345 -0.79 23.88 4.41
CA GLU A 345 -0.24 24.69 5.50
C GLU A 345 -0.79 24.18 6.83
N ARG A 346 0.08 24.08 7.84
CA ARG A 346 -0.29 23.66 9.19
C ARG A 346 -0.15 24.81 10.16
N THR A 347 -1.21 25.07 10.92
CA THR A 347 -1.22 26.07 11.99
C THR A 347 -1.64 25.46 13.32
N TYR A 348 -1.14 26.06 14.41
CA TYR A 348 -1.46 25.66 15.78
C TYR A 348 -2.08 26.84 16.52
N HIS A 349 -3.19 26.58 17.20
CA HIS A 349 -3.84 27.55 18.07
C HIS A 349 -4.14 26.92 19.43
N ARG A 350 -4.04 27.70 20.50
CA ARG A 350 -4.49 27.27 21.82
C ARG A 350 -6.01 27.42 21.91
N ILE A 351 -6.65 26.51 22.64
CA ILE A 351 -8.04 26.63 23.07
C ILE A 351 -8.04 26.95 24.55
N ASP A 352 -8.66 28.08 24.91
CA ASP A 352 -8.83 28.48 26.31
C ASP A 352 -9.90 27.63 27.04
N ALA A 353 -10.15 27.93 28.32
CA ALA A 353 -11.11 27.18 29.13
C ALA A 353 -12.57 27.38 28.66
N GLU A 354 -12.84 28.52 28.04
CA GLU A 354 -14.14 28.93 27.50
C GLU A 354 -14.38 28.36 26.08
N GLY A 355 -13.37 27.79 25.45
CA GLY A 355 -13.43 27.19 24.12
C GLY A 355 -13.06 28.15 22.97
N ASN A 356 -12.56 29.35 23.27
CA ASN A 356 -12.09 30.29 22.26
C ASN A 356 -10.72 29.90 21.72
N VAL A 357 -10.46 30.31 20.47
CA VAL A 357 -9.22 30.02 19.75
C VAL A 357 -8.28 31.21 19.86
N GLU A 358 -7.08 30.99 20.36
CA GLU A 358 -6.06 32.02 20.55
C GLU A 358 -4.74 31.65 19.84
N PRO A 359 -4.03 32.62 19.25
CA PRO A 359 -2.65 32.40 18.79
C PRO A 359 -1.74 32.00 19.96
N ALA A 360 -0.85 31.04 19.76
CA ALA A 360 0.12 30.64 20.78
C ALA A 360 1.53 30.52 20.19
N GLY A 361 2.46 31.35 20.67
CA GLY A 361 3.88 31.27 20.32
C GLY A 361 4.67 30.30 21.20
N VAL A 362 4.21 30.06 22.44
CA VAL A 362 4.76 29.07 23.38
C VAL A 362 3.59 28.43 24.12
N PHE A 363 3.55 27.10 24.15
CA PHE A 363 2.51 26.34 24.83
C PHE A 363 2.89 26.01 26.28
N GLU A 364 1.92 25.55 27.06
CA GLU A 364 2.13 24.94 28.38
C GLU A 364 1.64 23.49 28.41
N VAL A 365 2.27 22.66 29.25
CA VAL A 365 1.81 21.27 29.46
C VAL A 365 0.35 21.28 29.92
N GLY A 366 -0.49 20.51 29.21
CA GLY A 366 -1.92 20.41 29.44
C GLY A 366 -2.77 21.37 28.60
N ASP A 367 -2.18 22.24 27.79
CA ASP A 367 -2.91 23.06 26.81
C ASP A 367 -3.65 22.16 25.82
N LEU A 368 -4.86 22.58 25.48
CA LEU A 368 -5.61 22.01 24.36
C LEU A 368 -5.26 22.82 23.11
N VAL A 369 -4.85 22.12 22.07
CA VAL A 369 -4.36 22.69 20.82
C VAL A 369 -5.34 22.33 19.71
N LEU A 370 -5.80 23.34 18.97
CA LEU A 370 -6.40 23.16 17.67
C LEU A 370 -5.29 23.08 16.63
N VAL A 371 -5.22 21.96 15.92
CA VAL A 371 -4.40 21.82 14.73
C VAL A 371 -5.30 22.05 13.51
N THR A 372 -4.92 22.99 12.66
CA THR A 372 -5.64 23.28 11.41
C THR A 372 -4.71 23.06 10.22
N LEU A 373 -5.13 22.19 9.31
CA LEU A 373 -4.46 21.92 8.04
C LEU A 373 -5.25 22.59 6.93
N HIS A 374 -4.72 23.68 6.38
CA HIS A 374 -5.28 24.33 5.20
C HIS A 374 -4.78 23.62 3.95
N LEU A 375 -5.71 23.23 3.09
CA LEU A 375 -5.44 22.45 1.89
C LEU A 375 -5.85 23.28 0.68
N SER A 376 -4.94 23.44 -0.28
CA SER A 376 -5.23 24.11 -1.53
C SER A 376 -5.12 23.12 -2.68
N ILE A 377 -6.26 22.81 -3.29
CA ILE A 377 -6.38 21.87 -4.41
C ILE A 377 -6.79 22.66 -5.64
N PRO A 378 -6.14 22.52 -6.81
CA PRO A 378 -6.41 23.36 -7.97
C PRO A 378 -7.90 23.38 -8.36
N ASP A 379 -8.41 24.57 -8.65
CA ASP A 379 -9.82 24.79 -8.94
C ASP A 379 -10.32 23.93 -10.12
N GLY A 380 -11.51 23.34 -9.95
CA GLY A 380 -12.14 22.52 -10.98
C GLY A 380 -11.60 21.09 -11.09
N GLU A 381 -10.54 20.74 -10.35
CA GLU A 381 -10.03 19.37 -10.33
C GLU A 381 -10.99 18.40 -9.62
N ARG A 382 -10.95 17.15 -10.08
CA ARG A 382 -11.50 16.00 -9.37
C ARG A 382 -10.34 15.17 -8.87
N VAL A 383 -10.37 14.83 -7.59
CA VAL A 383 -9.31 14.01 -6.97
C VAL A 383 -9.97 12.81 -6.33
N ASN A 384 -9.44 11.61 -6.59
CA ASN A 384 -9.88 10.39 -5.94
C ASN A 384 -8.78 9.93 -4.97
N TYR A 385 -9.18 9.40 -3.82
CA TYR A 385 -8.29 8.85 -2.80
C TYR A 385 -7.20 9.83 -2.37
N LEU A 386 -7.66 10.95 -1.80
CA LEU A 386 -6.80 11.94 -1.17
C LEU A 386 -6.47 11.50 0.26
N ALA A 387 -5.19 11.49 0.61
CA ALA A 387 -4.72 11.31 1.98
C ALA A 387 -4.12 12.62 2.50
N VAL A 388 -4.43 12.93 3.76
CA VAL A 388 -3.78 13.98 4.54
C VAL A 388 -3.13 13.31 5.74
N ASP A 389 -1.79 13.38 5.81
CA ASP A 389 -0.96 12.82 6.88
C ASP A 389 -0.30 13.96 7.64
N ASP A 390 -0.59 14.08 8.93
CA ASP A 390 0.00 15.08 9.80
C ASP A 390 0.77 14.41 10.96
N PRO A 391 2.08 14.17 10.79
CA PRO A 391 2.95 13.74 11.87
C PRO A 391 3.01 14.81 12.96
N MET A 392 2.69 14.40 14.19
CA MET A 392 2.66 15.29 15.34
C MET A 392 4.07 15.49 15.93
N PRO A 393 4.37 16.68 16.48
CA PRO A 393 5.55 16.83 17.32
C PRO A 393 5.44 15.92 18.54
N SER A 394 6.57 15.37 19.00
CA SER A 394 6.62 14.36 20.09
C SER A 394 6.07 14.82 21.44
N ILE A 395 5.82 16.12 21.61
CA ILE A 395 5.24 16.73 22.82
C ILE A 395 3.72 16.86 22.76
N PHE A 396 3.09 16.49 21.63
CA PHE A 396 1.64 16.51 21.43
C PHE A 396 1.06 15.10 21.39
N GLU A 397 -0.18 14.95 21.83
CA GLU A 397 -0.98 13.73 21.67
C GLU A 397 -2.37 14.11 21.11
N ALA A 398 -2.84 13.41 20.08
CA ALA A 398 -4.14 13.66 19.50
C ALA A 398 -5.28 13.36 20.51
N VAL A 399 -6.28 14.23 20.55
CA VAL A 399 -7.45 14.07 21.40
C VAL A 399 -8.57 13.43 20.59
N ASN A 400 -9.00 12.23 20.99
CA ASN A 400 -10.07 11.54 20.27
C ASN A 400 -11.45 12.05 20.72
N PRO A 401 -12.24 12.67 19.81
CA PRO A 401 -13.52 13.28 20.17
C PRO A 401 -14.62 12.27 20.55
N GLU A 402 -14.42 10.98 20.30
CA GLU A 402 -15.39 9.92 20.63
C GLU A 402 -15.44 9.62 22.14
N PHE A 403 -14.39 9.99 22.88
CA PHE A 403 -14.42 9.97 24.33
C PHE A 403 -15.09 11.24 24.86
N LYS A 404 -16.33 11.09 25.37
CA LYS A 404 -17.10 12.21 25.95
C LYS A 404 -16.36 13.00 27.05
N SER A 405 -15.39 12.38 27.73
CA SER A 405 -14.54 13.02 28.73
C SER A 405 -13.44 13.92 28.14
N GLN A 406 -13.22 13.86 26.83
CA GLN A 406 -12.21 14.60 26.08
C GLN A 406 -12.82 15.59 25.07
N ALA A 407 -14.12 15.52 24.81
CA ALA A 407 -14.83 16.45 23.95
C ALA A 407 -14.93 17.83 24.62
N ALA A 408 -14.15 18.80 24.14
CA ALA A 408 -14.53 20.20 24.29
C ALA A 408 -15.92 20.35 23.65
N GLY A 409 -16.85 21.01 24.35
CA GLY A 409 -18.26 21.10 23.95
C GLY A 409 -18.48 21.58 22.51
N ASN A 410 -19.69 21.35 21.99
CA ASN A 410 -20.14 21.71 20.64
C ASN A 410 -19.48 22.99 20.12
N ARG A 411 -18.47 22.82 19.26
CA ARG A 411 -17.70 23.93 18.71
C ARG A 411 -18.24 24.28 17.33
N GLU A 412 -18.63 25.55 17.15
CA GLU A 412 -18.70 26.12 15.80
C GLU A 412 -17.26 26.13 15.25
N GLY A 413 -17.03 25.46 14.11
CA GLY A 413 -15.71 25.42 13.46
C GLY A 413 -15.13 26.82 13.28
N TYR A 414 -13.80 26.91 13.21
CA TYR A 414 -13.14 28.21 13.03
C TYR A 414 -13.69 28.91 11.77
N LYS A 415 -14.11 30.17 11.90
CA LYS A 415 -14.70 30.96 10.81
C LYS A 415 -13.60 31.43 9.85
N GLY A 416 -13.26 30.60 8.89
CA GLY A 416 -12.39 30.96 7.76
C GLY A 416 -13.09 30.84 6.41
N ASP A 417 -12.49 31.45 5.38
CA ASP A 417 -12.97 31.40 3.98
C ASP A 417 -12.65 30.05 3.29
N TRP A 418 -12.71 28.94 4.02
CA TRP A 418 -12.42 27.59 3.52
C TRP A 418 -13.54 26.62 3.86
N LYS A 419 -13.66 25.55 3.06
CA LYS A 419 -14.64 24.49 3.30
C LYS A 419 -14.03 23.41 4.20
N ARG A 420 -14.83 22.81 5.08
CA ARG A 420 -14.37 21.60 5.78
C ARG A 420 -14.23 20.45 4.78
N LEU A 421 -13.08 19.78 4.75
CA LEU A 421 -12.89 18.58 3.94
C LEU A 421 -13.77 17.46 4.51
N TYR A 422 -14.63 16.89 3.67
CA TYR A 422 -15.36 15.68 4.03
C TYR A 422 -14.40 14.49 3.98
N CYS A 423 -14.17 13.88 5.13
CA CYS A 423 -13.28 12.72 5.26
C CYS A 423 -14.14 11.46 5.42
N HIS A 424 -13.98 10.51 4.50
CA HIS A 424 -14.63 9.19 4.55
C HIS A 424 -14.06 8.33 5.68
N TYR A 425 -12.80 8.56 6.02
CA TYR A 425 -12.12 7.85 7.09
C TYR A 425 -11.08 8.74 7.77
N ARG A 426 -10.82 8.49 9.04
CA ARG A 426 -9.80 9.18 9.84
C ARG A 426 -9.18 8.23 10.84
N GLU A 427 -7.91 8.41 11.14
CA GLU A 427 -7.22 7.72 12.23
C GLU A 427 -6.43 8.73 13.06
N LEU A 428 -6.60 8.67 14.38
CA LEU A 428 -5.76 9.41 15.31
C LEU A 428 -4.83 8.40 15.96
N ARG A 429 -3.55 8.47 15.60
CA ARG A 429 -2.49 7.61 16.13
C ARG A 429 -1.69 8.39 17.18
N THR A 430 -0.78 7.70 17.86
CA THR A 430 0.09 8.32 18.87
C THR A 430 1.07 9.33 18.27
N ASP A 431 1.50 9.11 17.01
CA ASP A 431 2.53 9.89 16.33
C ASP A 431 1.97 10.79 15.21
N ARG A 432 0.70 10.62 14.79
CA ARG A 432 0.11 11.36 13.66
C ARG A 432 -1.41 11.38 13.66
N ALA A 433 -1.97 12.30 12.88
CA ALA A 433 -3.38 12.30 12.48
C ALA A 433 -3.51 12.06 10.98
N LEU A 434 -4.37 11.12 10.58
CA LEU A 434 -4.61 10.73 9.20
C LEU A 434 -6.06 11.00 8.81
N PHE A 435 -6.26 11.55 7.61
CA PHE A 435 -7.58 11.85 7.06
C PHE A 435 -7.65 11.44 5.60
N PHE A 436 -8.74 10.78 5.22
CA PHE A 436 -8.91 10.22 3.88
C PHE A 436 -10.20 10.69 3.24
N CYS A 437 -10.11 11.15 1.99
CA CYS A 437 -11.24 11.51 1.16
C CYS A 437 -11.23 10.65 -0.11
N ASP A 438 -12.17 9.72 -0.21
CA ASP A 438 -12.21 8.75 -1.31
C ASP A 438 -12.51 9.44 -2.65
N TYR A 439 -13.29 10.52 -2.62
CA TYR A 439 -13.64 11.32 -3.80
C TYR A 439 -13.92 12.78 -3.46
N LEU A 440 -13.21 13.67 -4.15
CA LEU A 440 -13.40 15.12 -4.13
C LEU A 440 -13.85 15.58 -5.52
N TYR A 441 -15.11 16.00 -5.64
CA TYR A 441 -15.72 16.36 -6.93
C TYR A 441 -15.32 17.73 -7.48
N LYS A 442 -14.77 18.60 -6.65
CA LYS A 442 -14.33 19.94 -7.03
C LYS A 442 -13.18 20.39 -6.14
N GLY A 443 -12.05 20.74 -6.75
CA GLY A 443 -10.96 21.43 -6.08
C GLY A 443 -11.37 22.80 -5.53
N GLY A 444 -10.43 23.44 -4.84
CA GLY A 444 -10.59 24.67 -4.08
C GLY A 444 -9.91 24.56 -2.72
N ASP A 445 -10.18 25.54 -1.87
CA ASP A 445 -9.59 25.60 -0.53
C ASP A 445 -10.45 24.86 0.50
N TYR A 446 -9.79 23.95 1.21
CA TYR A 446 -10.38 23.13 2.26
C TYR A 446 -9.58 23.24 3.56
N ALA A 447 -10.17 22.79 4.66
CA ALA A 447 -9.43 22.54 5.88
C ALA A 447 -9.83 21.23 6.55
N VAL A 448 -8.85 20.67 7.26
CA VAL A 448 -9.03 19.62 8.25
C VAL A 448 -8.62 20.17 9.60
N GLU A 449 -9.46 19.94 10.60
CA GLU A 449 -9.23 20.38 11.98
C GLU A 449 -9.32 19.20 12.92
N TYR A 450 -8.38 19.12 13.86
CA TYR A 450 -8.42 18.18 14.97
C TYR A 450 -7.80 18.77 16.23
N LEU A 451 -8.04 18.10 17.36
CA LEU A 451 -7.55 18.52 18.66
C LEU A 451 -6.33 17.69 19.05
N ALA A 452 -5.34 18.34 19.65
CA ALA A 452 -4.22 17.71 20.32
C ALA A 452 -4.04 18.29 21.72
N ARG A 453 -3.33 17.58 22.59
CA ARG A 453 -2.99 18.03 23.93
C ARG A 453 -1.48 18.04 24.09
N VAL A 454 -0.97 19.07 24.74
CA VAL A 454 0.45 19.14 25.11
C VAL A 454 0.71 18.24 26.31
N VAL A 455 1.56 17.23 26.15
CA VAL A 455 1.82 16.19 27.17
C VAL A 455 3.18 16.32 27.85
N ALA A 456 4.14 17.00 27.21
CA ALA A 456 5.50 17.15 27.74
C ALA A 456 6.06 18.56 27.49
N PRO A 457 6.92 19.08 28.39
CA PRO A 457 7.65 20.32 28.14
C PRO A 457 8.89 20.05 27.27
N GLY A 458 9.35 21.07 26.56
CA GLY A 458 10.55 21.01 25.73
C GLY A 458 10.36 21.64 24.36
N GLU A 459 11.38 21.47 23.52
CA GLU A 459 11.34 21.85 22.10
C GLU A 459 11.19 20.58 21.26
N ALA A 460 10.27 20.61 20.31
CA ALA A 460 10.04 19.51 19.39
C ALA A 460 9.89 20.01 17.96
N THR A 461 10.37 19.20 17.03
CA THR A 461 10.17 19.40 15.60
C THR A 461 8.91 18.66 15.18
N ALA A 462 7.98 19.37 14.56
CA ALA A 462 6.86 18.77 13.86
C ALA A 462 7.29 18.55 12.39
N PRO A 463 7.37 17.29 11.91
CA PRO A 463 7.66 17.00 10.51
C PRO A 463 6.62 17.63 9.58
N PRO A 464 6.91 17.80 8.27
CA PRO A 464 5.92 18.27 7.30
C PRO A 464 4.60 17.49 7.36
N ALA A 465 3.50 18.22 7.43
CA ALA A 465 2.21 17.66 7.08
C ALA A 465 2.18 17.44 5.56
N LYS A 466 1.50 16.38 5.11
CA LYS A 466 1.45 15.95 3.73
C LYS A 466 0.01 15.84 3.25
N ILE A 467 -0.23 16.29 2.03
CA ILE A 467 -1.44 16.00 1.25
C ILE A 467 -1.01 15.25 -0.01
N GLU A 468 -1.66 14.15 -0.38
CA GLU A 468 -1.33 13.41 -1.60
C GLU A 468 -2.52 12.68 -2.22
N ALA A 469 -2.44 12.45 -3.52
CA ALA A 469 -3.27 11.45 -4.18
C ALA A 469 -2.61 10.07 -3.99
N MET A 470 -3.27 9.16 -3.28
CA MET A 470 -2.68 7.90 -2.80
C MET A 470 -2.13 7.01 -3.93
N TYR A 471 -2.71 7.10 -5.13
CA TYR A 471 -2.36 6.30 -6.31
C TYR A 471 -1.66 7.11 -7.42
N GLU A 472 -1.39 8.39 -7.16
CA GLU A 472 -0.62 9.29 -8.03
C GLU A 472 0.35 10.08 -7.14
N PRO A 473 1.31 9.42 -6.48
CA PRO A 473 2.13 10.01 -5.41
C PRO A 473 3.04 11.15 -5.88
N GLU A 474 3.24 11.30 -7.19
CA GLU A 474 3.84 12.49 -7.79
C GLU A 474 3.01 13.77 -7.57
N ARG A 475 1.70 13.63 -7.30
CA ARG A 475 0.77 14.71 -6.95
C ARG A 475 0.64 14.82 -5.43
N HIS A 476 1.42 15.71 -4.83
CA HIS A 476 1.42 15.93 -3.39
C HIS A 476 1.75 17.38 -3.00
N GLY A 477 1.60 17.68 -1.72
CA GLY A 477 2.08 18.90 -1.07
C GLY A 477 2.66 18.57 0.29
N LEU A 478 3.66 19.34 0.71
CA LEU A 478 4.29 19.27 2.03
C LEU A 478 4.25 20.64 2.68
N SER A 479 3.92 20.69 3.97
CA SER A 479 4.08 21.90 4.77
C SER A 479 5.55 22.10 5.11
N ALA A 480 5.94 23.32 5.49
CA ALA A 480 7.25 23.52 6.09
C ALA A 480 7.36 22.77 7.43
N THR A 481 8.60 22.45 7.81
CA THR A 481 8.93 21.96 9.16
C THR A 481 8.61 23.06 10.19
N THR A 482 7.99 22.69 11.31
CA THR A 482 7.61 23.65 12.37
C THR A 482 8.25 23.29 13.68
N ARG A 483 8.86 24.25 14.38
CA ARG A 483 9.32 24.07 15.76
C ARG A 483 8.23 24.47 16.75
N VAL A 484 8.00 23.62 17.74
CA VAL A 484 7.01 23.85 18.79
C VAL A 484 7.72 23.84 20.13
N VAL A 485 7.39 24.81 20.99
CA VAL A 485 7.96 24.95 22.32
C VAL A 485 6.86 24.88 23.36
N ALA A 486 7.05 24.02 24.36
CA ALA A 486 6.17 23.90 25.52
C ALA A 486 6.94 24.10 26.83
N LYS A 487 6.37 24.89 27.74
CA LYS A 487 6.89 25.07 29.10
C LYS A 487 6.24 24.08 30.08
N PRO A 488 6.94 23.69 31.15
CA PRO A 488 6.33 22.93 32.23
C PRO A 488 5.16 23.70 32.83
N LEU A 489 4.11 22.99 33.23
CA LEU A 489 3.00 23.57 33.98
C LEU A 489 3.52 24.11 35.32
N GLN A 490 3.35 25.41 35.56
CA GLN A 490 3.81 26.01 36.82
C GLN A 490 2.91 25.53 37.98
N LEU A 491 3.52 24.87 38.97
CA LEU A 491 2.85 24.55 40.23
C LEU A 491 2.75 25.82 41.07
N GLY A 492 1.60 26.04 41.71
CA GLY A 492 1.44 27.14 42.66
C GLY A 492 2.31 26.93 43.91
N ALA A 493 2.46 27.97 44.74
CA ALA A 493 3.28 27.98 45.95
C ALA A 493 2.95 26.87 46.99
N SER A 494 1.81 26.19 46.84
CA SER A 494 1.38 25.05 47.66
C SER A 494 1.81 23.67 47.11
N GLY A 495 2.57 23.63 46.01
CA GLY A 495 2.91 22.39 45.30
C GLY A 495 1.71 21.74 44.59
N LYS A 496 0.56 22.41 44.56
CA LYS A 496 -0.63 21.99 43.81
C LYS A 496 -0.66 22.65 42.44
N VAL A 497 -1.20 21.94 41.46
CA VAL A 497 -1.43 22.45 40.10
C VAL A 497 -2.25 23.73 40.19
N ALA A 498 -1.70 24.84 39.71
CA ALA A 498 -2.43 26.10 39.61
C ALA A 498 -3.36 26.04 38.39
N ARG A 499 -4.52 25.41 38.52
CA ARG A 499 -5.67 25.67 37.63
C ARG A 499 -6.86 26.02 38.50
N ALA A 500 -7.36 27.25 38.33
CA ALA A 500 -8.52 27.76 39.06
C ALA A 500 -9.84 27.13 38.58
N ASP A 501 -9.93 26.54 37.38
CA ASP A 501 -11.22 26.17 36.80
C ASP A 501 -11.23 24.76 36.20
N LEU A 502 -11.22 23.75 37.09
CA LEU A 502 -11.82 22.44 36.78
C LEU A 502 -13.07 22.26 37.66
N ALA A 503 -14.05 23.14 37.47
CA ALA A 503 -15.43 22.79 37.78
C ALA A 503 -15.83 21.69 36.80
N ARG A 504 -15.93 20.45 37.30
CA ARG A 504 -16.56 19.35 36.58
C ARG A 504 -18.01 19.74 36.23
N PRO A 505 -18.45 19.65 34.97
CA PRO A 505 -19.79 19.20 34.65
C PRO A 505 -19.88 17.67 34.74
#